data_AF-A0A1H2ZZ40-F1
#
_entry.id   AF-A0A1H2ZZ40-F1
#
_cell.length_a   1.000
_cell.length_b   1.000
_cell.length_c   1.000
_cell.angle_alpha   90.00
_cell.angle_beta   90.00
_cell.angle_gamma   90.00
#
_symmetry.space_group_name_H-M   'P 1'
#
loop_
_entity.id
_entity.type
_entity.pdbx_description
1 polymer ?
#
loop_
_entity_poly.entity_id
_entity_poly.type
_entity_poly.pdbx_seq_one_letter_code
_entity_poly.pdbx_strand_id
1 'polypeptide(L)' 'MNEVNNRVTVVDIQMPFWSMVAFMVKAAIASIPAIIILSILFAIVMAIFTAMFGGMGMM' A
#
# COMPACT_ATOMS: atom_id res chain seq x y z
N MET A 1 11.89 -18.27 26.95
CA MET A 1 10.49 -17.93 26.61
C MET A 1 10.26 -18.41 25.20
N ASN A 2 9.35 -19.37 24.98
CA ASN A 2 9.07 -19.91 23.66
C ASN A 2 8.19 -18.92 22.90
N GLU A 3 8.70 -18.34 21.81
CA GLU A 3 7.89 -17.51 20.92
C GLU A 3 6.90 -18.43 20.19
N VAL A 4 5.63 -18.36 20.59
CA VAL A 4 4.54 -19.05 19.90
C VAL A 4 4.28 -18.29 18.59
N ASN A 5 4.91 -18.74 17.51
CA ASN A 5 4.71 -18.19 16.18
C ASN A 5 3.35 -18.67 15.64
N ASN A 6 2.31 -17.87 15.84
CA ASN A 6 0.94 -18.18 15.41
C ASN A 6 0.74 -17.91 13.91
N ARG A 7 1.55 -18.55 13.07
CA ARG A 7 1.40 -18.47 11.60
C ARG A 7 0.14 -19.21 11.19
N VAL A 8 -0.92 -18.46 10.90
CA VAL A 8 -2.16 -18.98 10.31
C VAL A 8 -2.10 -18.76 8.81
N THR A 9 -2.15 -19.85 8.05
CA THR A 9 -2.29 -19.79 6.58
C THR A 9 -3.73 -20.12 6.24
N VAL A 10 -4.47 -19.16 5.70
CA VAL A 10 -5.82 -19.39 5.19
C VAL A 10 -5.69 -19.80 3.74
N VAL A 11 -5.88 -21.09 3.47
CA VAL A 11 -6.02 -21.67 2.13
C VAL A 11 -7.50 -21.88 1.82
N ASP A 12 -7.85 -21.87 0.54
CA ASP A 12 -9.21 -22.10 0.03
C ASP A 12 -10.27 -21.14 0.58
N ILE A 13 -10.18 -19.87 0.18
CA ILE A 13 -11.30 -18.94 0.39
C ILE A 13 -12.47 -19.46 -0.46
N GLN A 14 -13.49 -20.01 0.19
CA GLN A 14 -14.72 -20.44 -0.46
C GLN A 14 -15.55 -19.21 -0.86
N MET A 15 -15.20 -18.61 -2.00
CA MET A 15 -15.88 -17.47 -2.57
C MET A 15 -16.41 -17.82 -3.96
N PRO A 16 -17.73 -17.68 -4.21
CA PRO A 16 -18.28 -17.94 -5.53
C PRO A 16 -17.70 -16.95 -6.55
N PHE A 17 -17.65 -17.37 -7.81
CA PHE A 17 -16.98 -16.63 -8.90
C PHE A 17 -17.38 -15.14 -8.95
N TRP A 18 -18.67 -14.83 -8.82
CA TRP A 18 -19.14 -13.44 -8.86
C TRP A 18 -18.69 -12.59 -7.67
N SER A 19 -18.54 -13.16 -6.48
CA SER A 19 -17.99 -12.45 -5.32
C SER A 19 -16.51 -12.13 -5.53
N MET A 20 -15.76 -13.03 -6.17
CA MET A 20 -14.36 -12.78 -6.56
C MET A 20 -14.24 -11.63 -7.55
N VAL A 21 -15.05 -11.64 -8.60
CA VAL A 21 -15.07 -10.58 -9.61
C VAL A 21 -15.43 -9.24 -8.97
N ALA A 22 -16.49 -9.20 -8.14
CA ALA A 22 -16.89 -7.99 -7.45
C ALA A 22 -15.78 -7.44 -6.53
N PHE A 23 -15.06 -8.31 -5.83
CA PHE A 23 -13.91 -7.91 -5.02
C PHE A 23 -12.79 -7.31 -5.89
N MET A 24 -12.39 -7.99 -6.96
CA MET A 24 -11.32 -7.52 -7.83
C MET A 24 -11.66 -6.18 -8.50
N VAL A 25 -12.91 -6.00 -8.95
CA VAL A 25 -13.38 -4.74 -9.53
C VAL A 25 -13.38 -3.62 -8.49
N LYS A 26 -13.86 -3.89 -7.27
CA LYS A 26 -13.84 -2.90 -6.18
C LYS A 26 -12.41 -2.51 -5.81
N ALA A 27 -11.49 -3.47 -5.72
CA ALA A 27 -10.08 -3.20 -5.45
C ALA A 27 -9.45 -2.34 -6.55
N ALA A 28 -9.72 -2.65 -7.82
CA ALA A 28 -9.20 -1.87 -8.94
C ALA A 28 -9.73 -0.42 -8.93
N ILE A 29 -11.05 -0.24 -8.76
CA ILE A 29 -11.65 1.12 -8.71
C ILE A 29 -11.15 1.89 -7.48
N ALA A 30 -11.03 1.23 -6.32
CA ALA A 30 -10.51 1.86 -5.10
C ALA A 30 -9.05 2.31 -5.21
N SER A 31 -8.26 1.69 -6.10
CA SER A 31 -6.87 2.11 -6.33
C SER A 31 -6.77 3.52 -6.96
N ILE A 32 -7.79 4.00 -7.68
CA ILE A 32 -7.77 5.31 -8.32
C ILE A 32 -7.71 6.44 -7.27
N PRO A 33 -8.63 6.51 -6.28
CA PRO A 33 -8.47 7.44 -5.16
C PRO A 33 -7.18 7.21 -4.36
N ALA A 34 -6.79 5.95 -4.16
CA ALA A 34 -5.61 5.62 -3.38
C ALA A 34 -4.32 6.20 -3.98
N ILE A 35 -4.17 6.18 -5.31
CA ILE A 35 -3.00 6.74 -6.00
C ILE A 35 -2.89 8.26 -5.76
N ILE A 36 -4.01 8.99 -5.69
CA ILE A 36 -3.98 10.43 -5.41
C ILE A 36 -3.46 10.69 -4.00
N ILE A 37 -3.91 9.91 -3.02
CA ILE A 37 -3.43 10.04 -1.64
C ILE A 37 -1.94 9.67 -1.56
N LEU A 38 -1.54 8.58 -2.23
CA LEU A 38 -0.16 8.13 -2.28
C LEU A 38 0.76 9.15 -2.96
N SER A 39 0.33 9.82 -4.02
CA SER A 39 1.15 10.83 -4.70
C SER A 39 1.40 12.06 -3.82
N ILE A 40 0.40 12.49 -3.03
CA ILE A 40 0.55 13.57 -2.05
C ILE A 40 1.52 13.16 -0.95
N LEU A 41 1.34 11.97 -0.38
CA LEU A 41 2.25 11.44 0.65
C LEU A 41 3.68 11.33 0.12
N PHE A 42 3.85 10.82 -1.11
CA PHE A 42 5.15 10.72 -1.75
C PHE A 42 5.78 12.10 -1.96
N ALA A 43 5.02 13.10 -2.40
CA ALA A 43 5.51 14.47 -2.56
C ALA A 43 6.00 15.07 -1.23
N ILE A 44 5.27 14.85 -0.13
CA ILE A 44 5.68 15.31 1.21
C ILE A 44 6.98 14.63 1.63
N VAL A 45 7.09 13.31 1.47
CA VAL A 45 8.32 12.56 1.78
C VAL A 45 9.50 13.10 0.96
N MET A 46 9.32 13.27 -0.35
CA MET A 46 10.39 13.78 -1.22
C MET A 46 10.77 15.23 -0.90
N ALA A 47 9.82 16.08 -0.50
CA ALA A 47 10.10 17.44 -0.06
C ALA A 47 10.96 17.46 1.20
N ILE A 48 10.67 16.60 2.19
CA ILE A 48 11.48 16.46 3.41
C ILE A 48 12.88 15.95 3.05
N PHE A 49 12.97 14.90 2.24
CA PHE A 49 14.26 14.36 1.79
C PHE A 49 15.07 15.42 1.03
N THR A 50 14.44 16.21 0.16
CA THR A 50 15.10 17.29 -0.57
C THR A 50 15.54 18.41 0.37
N ALA A 51 14.74 18.77 1.37
CA ALA A 51 15.13 19.77 2.36
C ALA A 51 16.32 19.31 3.22
N MET A 52 16.36 18.01 3.58
CA MET A 52 17.42 17.45 4.42
C MET A 52 18.71 17.17 3.64
N PHE A 53 18.62 16.71 2.38
CA PHE A 53 19.76 16.21 1.62
C PHE A 53 20.05 16.99 0.33
N GLY A 54 19.04 17.68 -0.24
CA GLY A 54 19.15 18.42 -1.50
C GLY A 54 19.78 19.80 -1.38
N GLY A 55 19.73 20.44 -0.21
CA GLY A 55 20.43 21.72 0.04
C GLY A 55 21.95 21.63 -0.01
N MET A 56 22.52 20.42 0.15
CA MET A 56 23.97 20.19 0.20
C MET A 56 24.59 19.91 -1.18
N GLY A 57 23.79 19.70 -2.23
CA GLY A 57 24.26 19.45 -3.60
C GLY A 57 24.21 20.67 -4.54
N MET A 58 23.72 21.81 -4.06
CA MET A 58 23.58 23.07 -4.80
C MET A 58 24.51 24.18 -4.28
N MET A 59 25.52 23.84 -3.46
CA MET A 59 26.63 24.69 -3.05
C MET A 59 27.92 24.27 -3.75
#